data_AF-A0A832H580-F1
#
_entry.id   AF-A0A832H580-F1
#
_cell.length_a   1.000
_cell.length_b   1.000
_cell.length_c   1.000
_cell.angle_alpha   90.00
_cell.angle_beta   90.00
_cell.angle_gamma   90.00
#
_symmetry.space_group_name_H-M   'P 1'
#
loop_
_entity.id
_entity.type
_entity.pdbx_description
1 polymer ?
#
loop_
_entity_poly.entity_id
_entity_poly.type
_entity_poly.pdbx_seq_one_letter_code
_entity_poly.pdbx_strand_id
1 'polypeptide(L)'
;DEIRKVVATVPDAQVLSDLDATIAWASQSAKGDSRRVAITGFCWGGRITWLYAAHNPNLKAGVAWYGRLVGNTTDLTPKHPVDVAAALKVPVLGLYGGKDTGIPLDTVEQMRDRLKPSSSQSEIIVYPEAPHAFFADYRPSYRETEAKDGWKRLQAWFQQHGV
;
A
#
# COMPACT_ATOMS: atom_id res chain seq x y z
N ASP A 1 -21.10 -1.46 -9.09
CA ASP A 1 -21.58 -0.53 -8.06
C ASP A 1 -21.84 -1.22 -6.71
N GLU A 2 -22.44 -2.43 -6.69
CA GLU A 2 -22.64 -3.22 -5.45
C GLU A 2 -21.35 -3.59 -4.68
N ILE A 3 -20.24 -3.84 -5.38
CA ILE A 3 -18.95 -4.18 -4.75
C ILE A 3 -18.47 -3.07 -3.79
N ARG A 4 -18.74 -1.80 -4.11
CA ARG A 4 -18.32 -0.68 -3.23
C ARG A 4 -19.03 -0.69 -1.89
N LYS A 5 -20.30 -1.10 -1.84
CA LYS A 5 -21.08 -1.18 -0.60
C LYS A 5 -20.53 -2.27 0.32
N VAL A 6 -20.11 -3.40 -0.26
CA VAL A 6 -19.46 -4.48 0.49
C VAL A 6 -18.09 -4.03 0.98
N VAL A 7 -17.22 -3.52 0.10
CA VAL A 7 -15.87 -3.07 0.48
C VAL A 7 -15.90 -1.96 1.54
N ALA A 8 -16.91 -1.08 1.52
CA ALA A 8 -17.07 -0.03 2.52
C ALA A 8 -17.48 -0.52 3.91
N THR A 9 -17.99 -1.75 4.04
CA THR A 9 -18.50 -2.30 5.31
C THR A 9 -17.57 -3.35 5.93
N VAL A 10 -16.50 -3.76 5.23
CA VAL A 10 -15.51 -4.68 5.80
C VAL A 10 -14.59 -3.91 6.77
N PRO A 11 -14.51 -4.31 8.05
CA PRO A 11 -13.60 -3.69 9.01
C PRO A 11 -12.13 -3.93 8.63
N ASP A 12 -11.26 -2.94 8.87
CA ASP A 12 -9.81 -3.10 8.64
C ASP A 12 -9.25 -4.32 9.36
N ALA A 13 -9.68 -4.56 10.61
CA ALA A 13 -9.23 -5.72 11.39
C ALA A 13 -9.49 -7.06 10.70
N GLN A 14 -10.64 -7.19 10.01
CA GLN A 14 -10.95 -8.38 9.25
C GLN A 14 -10.00 -8.53 8.06
N VAL A 15 -9.75 -7.46 7.30
CA VAL A 15 -8.82 -7.48 6.16
C VAL A 15 -7.41 -7.89 6.60
N LEU A 16 -6.90 -7.33 7.69
CA LEU A 16 -5.57 -7.67 8.21
C LEU A 16 -5.51 -9.16 8.63
N SER A 17 -6.56 -9.67 9.28
CA SER A 17 -6.67 -11.09 9.64
C SER A 17 -6.75 -12.01 8.41
N ASP A 18 -7.48 -11.61 7.36
CA ASP A 18 -7.58 -12.37 6.11
C ASP A 18 -6.21 -12.44 5.40
N LEU A 19 -5.42 -11.37 5.47
CA LEU A 19 -4.05 -11.34 4.96
C LEU A 19 -3.11 -12.25 5.77
N ASP A 20 -3.22 -12.29 7.10
CA ASP A 20 -2.46 -13.22 7.94
C ASP A 20 -2.81 -14.68 7.58
N ALA A 21 -4.10 -14.98 7.42
CA ALA A 21 -4.57 -16.30 7.00
C ALA A 21 -4.05 -16.67 5.60
N THR A 22 -3.98 -15.69 4.68
CA THR A 22 -3.42 -15.89 3.33
C THR A 22 -1.94 -16.27 3.39
N ILE A 23 -1.14 -15.58 4.22
CA ILE A 23 0.27 -15.94 4.43
C ILE A 23 0.40 -17.35 5.02
N ALA A 24 -0.40 -17.65 6.04
CA ALA A 24 -0.38 -18.96 6.69
C ALA A 24 -0.69 -20.08 5.70
N TRP A 25 -1.73 -19.91 4.88
CA TRP A 25 -2.09 -20.86 3.83
C TRP A 25 -0.97 -21.02 2.79
N ALA A 26 -0.41 -19.91 2.29
CA ALA A 26 0.67 -19.94 1.31
C ALA A 26 1.90 -20.70 1.85
N SER A 27 2.23 -20.48 3.13
CA SER A 27 3.35 -21.15 3.81
C SER A 27 3.09 -22.66 3.99
N GLN A 28 1.88 -23.05 4.39
CA GLN A 28 1.50 -24.45 4.59
C GLN A 28 1.38 -25.24 3.27
N SER A 29 1.07 -24.56 2.17
CA SER A 29 0.97 -25.19 0.85
C SER A 29 2.30 -25.70 0.28
N ALA A 30 3.43 -25.42 0.95
CA ALA A 30 4.80 -25.63 0.48
C ALA A 30 5.15 -24.92 -0.85
N LYS A 31 4.29 -23.98 -1.32
CA LYS A 31 4.51 -23.16 -2.52
C LYS A 31 4.95 -21.73 -2.22
N GLY A 32 4.93 -21.32 -0.95
CA GLY A 32 5.44 -20.02 -0.48
C GLY A 32 6.51 -20.19 0.59
N ASP A 33 7.49 -19.27 0.62
CA ASP A 33 8.48 -19.17 1.70
C ASP A 33 8.03 -18.11 2.71
N SER A 34 7.69 -18.54 3.93
CA SER A 34 7.24 -17.66 5.01
C SER A 34 8.28 -16.62 5.45
N ARG A 35 9.54 -16.79 5.05
CA ARG A 35 10.64 -15.85 5.33
C ARG A 35 10.79 -14.79 4.24
N ARG A 36 10.08 -14.92 3.11
CA ARG A 36 10.18 -14.04 1.94
C ARG A 36 8.81 -13.48 1.55
N VAL A 37 8.11 -12.88 2.50
CA VAL A 37 6.77 -12.33 2.27
C VAL A 37 6.84 -10.83 2.00
N ALA A 38 6.21 -10.40 0.91
CA ALA A 38 5.92 -9.00 0.63
C ALA A 38 4.45 -8.80 0.27
N ILE A 39 4.01 -7.55 0.29
CA ILE A 39 2.65 -7.16 -0.08
C ILE A 39 2.67 -6.02 -1.10
N THR A 40 1.78 -6.08 -2.08
CA THR A 40 1.47 -4.93 -2.94
C THR A 40 -0.05 -4.76 -3.03
N GLY A 41 -0.51 -3.53 -3.15
CA GLY A 41 -1.94 -3.23 -3.21
C GLY A 41 -2.22 -1.93 -3.96
N PHE A 42 -3.39 -1.86 -4.60
CA PHE A 42 -3.81 -0.77 -5.47
C PHE A 42 -5.06 -0.07 -4.95
N CYS A 43 -5.10 1.27 -5.01
CA CYS A 43 -6.23 2.07 -4.55
C CYS A 43 -6.55 1.77 -3.07
N TRP A 44 -7.72 1.21 -2.77
CA TRP A 44 -8.07 0.72 -1.44
C TRP A 44 -7.00 -0.25 -0.89
N GLY A 45 -6.51 -1.16 -1.73
CA GLY A 45 -5.43 -2.07 -1.37
C GLY A 45 -4.11 -1.36 -1.06
N GLY A 46 -3.84 -0.20 -1.67
CA GLY A 46 -2.65 0.59 -1.36
C GLY A 46 -2.69 1.16 0.05
N ARG A 47 -3.87 1.58 0.52
CA ARG A 47 -4.07 1.95 1.93
C ARG A 47 -3.82 0.74 2.84
N ILE A 48 -4.38 -0.42 2.49
CA ILE A 48 -4.21 -1.65 3.26
C ILE A 48 -2.73 -2.07 3.31
N THR A 49 -1.96 -1.89 2.24
CA THR A 49 -0.50 -2.19 2.24
C THR A 49 0.24 -1.44 3.34
N TRP A 50 -0.03 -0.14 3.53
CA TRP A 50 0.57 0.64 4.63
C TRP A 50 0.16 0.12 6.01
N LEU A 51 -1.13 -0.17 6.20
CA LEU A 51 -1.64 -0.67 7.49
C LEU A 51 -1.11 -2.06 7.81
N TYR A 52 -1.04 -2.94 6.81
CA TYR A 52 -0.57 -4.30 6.97
C TYR A 52 0.94 -4.36 7.24
N ALA A 53 1.71 -3.45 6.65
CA ALA A 53 3.13 -3.27 6.98
C ALA A 53 3.36 -2.83 8.45
N ALA A 54 2.41 -2.12 9.05
CA ALA A 54 2.43 -1.79 10.48
C ALA A 54 1.91 -2.94 11.37
N HIS A 55 1.02 -3.78 10.83
CA HIS A 55 0.40 -4.90 11.53
C HIS A 55 1.33 -6.12 11.63
N ASN A 56 1.96 -6.52 10.52
CA ASN A 56 2.74 -7.74 10.44
C ASN A 56 4.24 -7.43 10.29
N PRO A 57 5.04 -7.48 11.38
CA PRO A 57 6.47 -7.17 11.34
C PRO A 57 7.31 -8.24 10.63
N ASN A 58 6.74 -9.39 10.25
CA ASN A 58 7.44 -10.43 9.51
C ASN A 58 7.50 -10.17 8.00
N LEU A 59 6.77 -9.16 7.51
CA LEU A 59 6.89 -8.72 6.12
C LEU A 59 8.29 -8.18 5.84
N LYS A 60 8.80 -8.51 4.66
CA LYS A 60 10.07 -7.99 4.16
C LYS A 60 9.91 -6.62 3.54
N ALA A 61 8.83 -6.38 2.80
CA ALA A 61 8.56 -5.11 2.15
C ALA A 61 7.08 -4.95 1.75
N GLY A 62 6.64 -3.71 1.59
CA GLY A 62 5.38 -3.34 0.96
C GLY A 62 5.57 -2.43 -0.25
N VAL A 63 4.67 -2.51 -1.23
CA VAL A 63 4.53 -1.50 -2.30
C VAL A 63 3.08 -1.03 -2.40
N ALA A 64 2.82 0.22 -2.01
CA ALA A 64 1.49 0.80 -1.97
C ALA A 64 1.25 1.70 -3.20
N TRP A 65 0.25 1.35 -4.01
CA TRP A 65 -0.10 2.13 -5.19
C TRP A 65 -1.32 3.01 -4.94
N TYR A 66 -1.14 4.33 -5.04
CA TYR A 66 -2.19 5.36 -4.94
C TYR A 66 -3.23 5.05 -3.84
N GLY A 67 -2.73 4.76 -2.63
CA GLY A 67 -3.54 4.41 -1.47
C GLY A 67 -3.87 5.62 -0.61
N ARG A 68 -5.13 5.76 -0.19
CA ARG A 68 -5.57 6.89 0.65
C ARG A 68 -4.74 6.99 1.94
N LEU A 69 -4.10 8.14 2.15
CA LEU A 69 -3.13 8.38 3.24
C LEU A 69 -3.77 8.93 4.52
N VAL A 70 -4.84 9.72 4.37
CA VAL A 70 -5.58 10.35 5.47
C VAL A 70 -7.08 10.15 5.31
N GLY A 71 -7.84 10.23 6.39
CA GLY A 71 -9.29 10.19 6.35
C GLY A 71 -9.93 10.34 7.71
N ASN A 72 -11.26 10.29 7.71
CA ASN A 72 -12.03 10.26 8.94
C ASN A 72 -11.98 8.86 9.55
N THR A 73 -11.67 8.80 10.83
CA THR A 73 -11.69 7.55 11.60
C THR A 73 -13.12 7.10 11.83
N THR A 74 -13.36 5.80 11.69
CA THR A 74 -14.63 5.14 12.03
C THR A 74 -14.33 3.86 12.79
N ASP A 75 -15.34 3.21 13.37
CA ASP A 75 -15.16 1.89 14.01
C ASP A 75 -14.65 0.83 13.03
N LEU A 76 -15.00 0.95 11.74
CA LEU A 76 -14.55 0.06 10.68
C LEU A 76 -13.13 0.40 10.20
N THR A 77 -12.80 1.69 10.16
CA THR A 77 -11.52 2.22 9.68
C THR A 77 -10.88 3.14 10.73
N PRO A 78 -10.37 2.60 11.83
CA PRO A 78 -9.96 3.40 12.99
C PRO A 78 -8.62 4.13 12.79
N LYS A 79 -7.83 3.73 11.79
CA LYS A 79 -6.51 4.30 11.48
C LYS A 79 -6.31 4.50 9.99
N HIS A 80 -5.47 5.46 9.65
CA HIS A 80 -4.97 5.72 8.31
C HIS A 80 -3.44 5.60 8.26
N PRO A 81 -2.84 5.50 7.07
CA PRO A 81 -1.38 5.40 6.92
C PRO A 81 -0.59 6.44 7.73
N VAL A 82 -1.05 7.70 7.79
CA VAL A 82 -0.40 8.76 8.58
C VAL A 82 -0.36 8.47 10.08
N ASP A 83 -1.30 7.69 10.61
CA ASP A 83 -1.40 7.37 12.04
C ASP A 83 -0.44 6.26 12.46
N VAL A 84 0.02 5.44 11.51
CA VAL A 84 0.93 4.30 11.76
C VAL A 84 2.36 4.55 11.25
N ALA A 85 2.54 5.56 10.39
CA ALA A 85 3.80 5.87 9.72
C ALA A 85 5.00 5.97 10.67
N ALA A 86 4.86 6.69 11.78
CA ALA A 86 5.96 6.93 12.72
C ALA A 86 6.46 5.65 13.43
N ALA A 87 5.60 4.63 13.56
CA ALA A 87 5.92 3.36 14.21
C ALA A 87 6.32 2.26 13.21
N LEU A 88 6.34 2.58 11.92
CA LEU A 88 6.57 1.61 10.86
C LEU A 88 8.01 1.08 10.92
N LYS A 89 8.15 -0.24 10.81
CA LYS A 89 9.45 -0.94 10.74
C LYS A 89 9.68 -1.61 9.39
N VAL A 90 8.61 -2.04 8.74
CA VAL A 90 8.66 -2.69 7.42
C VAL A 90 8.83 -1.62 6.34
N PRO A 91 9.80 -1.74 5.43
CA PRO A 91 10.02 -0.79 4.35
C PRO A 91 8.87 -0.82 3.36
N VAL A 92 8.30 0.35 3.07
CA VAL A 92 7.20 0.50 2.11
C VAL A 92 7.53 1.56 1.07
N LEU A 93 7.38 1.19 -0.21
CA LEU A 93 7.44 2.11 -1.33
C LEU A 93 6.02 2.55 -1.72
N GLY A 94 5.74 3.84 -1.64
CA GLY A 94 4.54 4.46 -2.17
C GLY A 94 4.70 4.91 -3.63
N LEU A 95 3.75 4.55 -4.49
CA LEU A 95 3.69 4.96 -5.89
C LEU A 95 2.41 5.76 -6.14
N TYR A 96 2.53 7.09 -6.21
CA TYR A 96 1.41 8.05 -6.21
C TYR A 96 1.36 8.87 -7.50
N GLY A 97 0.16 9.29 -7.91
CA GLY A 97 -0.04 10.16 -9.06
C GLY A 97 -0.18 11.62 -8.66
N GLY A 98 0.49 12.53 -9.36
CA GLY A 98 0.44 13.97 -9.09
C GLY A 98 -0.87 14.64 -9.53
N LYS A 99 -1.62 14.02 -10.45
CA LYS A 99 -2.96 14.44 -10.88
C LYS A 99 -4.08 13.66 -10.21
N ASP A 100 -3.77 12.96 -9.11
CA ASP A 100 -4.78 12.24 -8.33
C ASP A 100 -5.56 13.23 -7.45
N THR A 101 -6.79 13.55 -7.86
CA THR A 101 -7.66 14.45 -7.09
C THR A 101 -8.26 13.80 -5.85
N GLY A 102 -8.21 12.47 -5.74
CA GLY A 102 -8.66 11.73 -4.56
C GLY A 102 -7.60 11.64 -3.46
N ILE A 103 -6.33 11.92 -3.80
CA ILE A 103 -5.19 11.89 -2.89
C ILE A 103 -4.34 13.13 -3.18
N PRO A 104 -4.72 14.31 -2.65
CA PRO A 104 -4.02 15.54 -2.95
C PRO A 104 -2.60 15.51 -2.36
N LEU A 105 -1.68 16.25 -2.99
CA LEU A 105 -0.24 16.19 -2.69
C LEU A 105 0.11 16.62 -1.26
N ASP A 106 -0.68 17.49 -0.64
CA ASP A 106 -0.53 17.86 0.77
C ASP A 106 -0.62 16.66 1.71
N THR A 107 -1.49 15.69 1.42
CA THR A 107 -1.61 14.43 2.18
C THR A 107 -0.40 13.52 1.96
N VAL A 108 0.25 13.60 0.79
CA VAL A 108 1.50 12.90 0.49
C VAL A 108 2.65 13.51 1.27
N GLU A 109 2.76 14.84 1.32
CA GLU A 109 3.77 15.51 2.14
C GLU A 109 3.56 15.24 3.63
N GLN A 110 2.31 15.23 4.09
CA GLN A 110 1.99 14.86 5.47
C GLN A 110 2.46 13.43 5.79
N MET A 111 2.26 12.47 4.88
CA MET A 111 2.76 11.11 5.07
C MET A 111 4.29 11.07 5.12
N ARG A 112 4.98 11.80 4.22
CA ARG A 112 6.45 11.92 4.26
C ARG A 112 6.94 12.47 5.60
N ASP A 113 6.30 13.50 6.12
CA ASP A 113 6.63 14.06 7.43
C ASP A 113 6.43 13.06 8.56
N ARG A 114 5.36 12.28 8.52
CA ARG A 114 5.08 11.23 9.51
C ARG A 114 5.98 10.01 9.41
N LEU A 115 6.61 9.78 8.25
CA LEU A 115 7.60 8.73 8.05
C LEU A 115 8.99 9.12 8.57
N LYS A 116 9.35 10.41 8.65
CA LYS A 116 10.66 10.87 9.13
C LYS A 116 11.16 10.22 10.45
N PRO A 117 10.33 10.06 11.49
CA PRO A 117 10.77 9.42 12.74
C PRO A 117 10.78 7.89 12.68
N SER A 118 10.26 7.26 11.61
CA SER A 118 10.23 5.81 11.49
C SER A 118 11.62 5.24 11.18
N SER A 119 11.84 3.98 11.52
CA SER A 119 13.04 3.24 11.12
C SER A 119 12.84 2.45 9.81
N SER A 120 11.70 2.61 9.15
CA SER A 120 11.31 1.74 8.03
C SER A 120 12.05 2.01 6.73
N GLN A 121 12.70 3.17 6.59
CA GLN A 121 13.29 3.61 5.30
C GLN A 121 12.25 3.65 4.18
N SER A 122 10.97 3.90 4.51
CA SER A 122 9.90 3.99 3.53
C SER A 122 10.03 5.23 2.67
N GLU A 123 9.65 5.12 1.40
CA GLU A 123 9.76 6.18 0.41
C GLU A 123 8.43 6.39 -0.32
N ILE A 124 8.21 7.59 -0.86
CA ILE A 124 7.06 7.87 -1.74
C ILE A 124 7.54 8.56 -3.01
N ILE A 125 7.30 7.90 -4.15
CA ILE A 125 7.51 8.43 -5.49
C ILE A 125 6.17 8.98 -6.02
N VAL A 126 6.24 10.20 -6.55
CA VAL A 126 5.10 10.87 -7.19
C VAL A 126 5.37 10.97 -8.68
N TYR A 127 4.45 10.47 -9.49
CA TYR A 127 4.42 10.60 -10.94
C TYR A 127 3.60 11.84 -11.33
N PRO A 128 4.22 12.97 -11.73
CA PRO A 128 3.53 14.26 -11.79
C PRO A 128 2.26 14.27 -12.64
N GLU A 129 2.30 13.59 -13.80
CA GLU A 129 1.20 13.60 -14.77
C GLU A 129 0.20 12.45 -14.59
N ALA A 130 0.47 11.53 -13.67
CA ALA A 130 -0.37 10.35 -13.48
C ALA A 130 -1.64 10.67 -12.66
N PRO A 131 -2.82 10.25 -13.12
CA PRO A 131 -4.05 10.33 -12.33
C PRO A 131 -4.14 9.16 -11.34
N HIS A 132 -5.21 9.13 -10.55
CA HIS A 132 -5.56 7.93 -9.78
C HIS A 132 -5.68 6.70 -10.68
N ALA A 133 -5.29 5.53 -10.18
CA ALA A 133 -5.37 4.27 -10.94
C ALA A 133 -4.61 4.28 -12.28
N PHE A 134 -3.45 4.94 -12.34
CA PHE A 134 -2.61 5.01 -13.53
C PHE A 134 -2.02 3.66 -13.97
N PHE A 135 -2.07 2.64 -13.12
CA PHE A 135 -1.65 1.27 -13.44
C PHE A 135 -2.76 0.40 -14.05
N ALA A 136 -4.03 0.83 -13.98
CA ALA A 136 -5.15 0.02 -14.44
C ALA A 136 -5.31 0.09 -15.98
N ASP A 137 -4.61 -0.78 -16.70
CA ASP A 137 -4.55 -0.87 -18.18
C ASP A 137 -5.92 -0.92 -18.89
N TYR A 138 -6.92 -1.47 -18.22
CA TYR A 138 -8.30 -1.55 -18.71
C TYR A 138 -9.12 -0.25 -18.53
N ARG A 139 -8.51 0.83 -18.03
CA ARG A 139 -9.19 2.12 -17.75
C ARG A 139 -8.56 3.28 -18.52
N PRO A 140 -9.33 4.34 -18.84
CA PRO A 140 -8.78 5.59 -19.39
C PRO A 140 -7.74 6.30 -18.50
N SER A 141 -7.69 5.94 -17.21
CA SER A 141 -6.69 6.44 -16.27
C SER A 141 -5.29 5.89 -16.52
N TYR A 142 -5.15 4.78 -17.27
CA TYR A 142 -3.87 4.14 -17.53
C TYR A 142 -2.84 5.12 -18.10
N ARG A 143 -1.61 5.04 -17.58
CA ARG A 143 -0.46 5.77 -18.08
C ARG A 143 0.70 4.78 -18.22
N GLU A 144 0.93 4.34 -19.46
CA GLU A 144 1.83 3.22 -19.75
C GLU A 144 3.26 3.42 -19.24
N THR A 145 3.81 4.62 -19.45
CA THR A 145 5.19 4.94 -19.03
C THR A 145 5.34 4.84 -17.50
N GLU A 146 4.44 5.48 -16.77
CA GLU A 146 4.42 5.51 -15.30
C GLU A 146 4.08 4.14 -14.71
N ALA A 147 3.16 3.40 -15.34
CA ALA A 147 2.81 2.05 -14.92
C ALA A 147 4.00 1.09 -15.05
N LYS A 148 4.70 1.13 -16.19
CA LYS A 148 5.91 0.31 -16.42
C LYS A 148 7.04 0.68 -15.48
N ASP A 149 7.29 1.97 -15.27
CA ASP A 149 8.30 2.43 -14.31
C ASP A 149 7.95 2.00 -12.88
N GLY A 150 6.71 2.20 -12.45
CA GLY A 150 6.23 1.77 -11.13
C GLY A 150 6.38 0.26 -10.92
N TRP A 151 6.10 -0.55 -11.94
CA TRP A 151 6.26 -2.01 -11.87
C TRP A 151 7.72 -2.42 -11.74
N LYS A 152 8.61 -1.74 -12.48
CA LYS A 152 10.06 -1.95 -12.36
C LYS A 152 10.55 -1.59 -10.95
N ARG A 153 10.08 -0.47 -10.38
CA ARG A 153 10.41 -0.08 -9.01
C ARG A 153 9.90 -1.06 -7.97
N LEU A 154 8.68 -1.58 -8.15
CA LEU A 154 8.13 -2.63 -7.29
C LEU A 154 9.03 -3.87 -7.27
N GLN A 155 9.44 -4.36 -8.44
CA GLN A 155 10.31 -5.53 -8.54
C GLN A 155 11.66 -5.27 -7.88
N ALA A 156 12.27 -4.12 -8.14
CA ALA A 156 13.54 -3.72 -7.54
C ALA A 156 13.42 -3.60 -6.01
N TRP A 157 12.32 -3.02 -5.50
CA TRP A 157 12.07 -2.87 -4.07
C TRP A 157 11.96 -4.21 -3.36
N PHE A 158 11.22 -5.17 -3.93
CA PHE A 158 11.10 -6.52 -3.39
C PHE A 158 12.42 -7.26 -3.41
N GLN A 159 13.17 -7.20 -4.52
CA GLN A 159 14.48 -7.82 -4.64
C GLN A 159 15.46 -7.26 -3.60
N GLN A 160 15.51 -5.93 -3.42
CA GLN A 160 16.38 -5.25 -2.46
C GLN A 160 16.12 -5.71 -1.02
N HIS A 161 14.87 -6.02 -0.68
CA HIS A 161 14.46 -6.43 0.67
C HIS A 161 14.36 -7.95 0.86
N GLY A 162 14.87 -8.73 -0.10
CA GLY A 162 15.04 -10.17 0.04
C GLY A 162 13.80 -11.01 -0.31
N VAL A 163 12.87 -10.49 -1.10
CA VAL A 163 11.75 -11.23 -1.72
C VAL A 163 12.07 -11.61 -3.14
#